data_AF-A0A954LJE5-F1
#
_entry.id   AF-A0A954LJE5-F1
#
_cell.length_a   1.000
_cell.length_b   1.000
_cell.length_c   1.000
_cell.angle_alpha   90.00
_cell.angle_beta   90.00
_cell.angle_gamma   90.00
#
_symmetry.space_group_name_H-M   'P 1'
#
loop_
_entity.id
_entity.type
_entity.pdbx_description
1 polymer ?
#
loop_
_entity_poly.entity_id
_entity_poly.type
_entity_poly.pdbx_seq_one_letter_code
_entity_poly.pdbx_strand_id
1 'polypeptide(L)'
;MPLSSSFQNRVLPRLKQLYGADAEQTLARIAPLAEKYTHLKRPTREPLWDERDTILITYGDQIQPDDPSAGQTALHEQTEFLKAHKLEGLLKAVHILPFSPYSSDDGFSVIDYREVDPNVGTWDDVAEMGESFDLIFDLVLNHCSQHSQWFQDYKAGKAPYTNYFIDVDPATDVSQVTRPRSLPLLTPVETTEGTKHVWTTFSDDQIDLNFAHPDVLIEMLDVLLGYAARGARIIRLDAIAYLWKRLGTSCIHLPETHEVVKLMRDVLDEIAPGTILLTETNVPHEENVSYFGQGDEAHMVYQFSLAPLLLDALLTGDGSVLMGWLSDLPDWTPGTTVFNFTSSHDGIGVRPLEGLLAEARFANLIQAVRDRGGHISTRRKADGSDSPYEMNITYFSALSGPGGESDEFHLRRFLTSQAVMLALRGIPGIYFHCLVGTPNHEAGVQETGRAR
;
A
#
# COMPACT_ATOMS: atom_id res chain seq x y z
N MET A 1 15.14 -13.07 -23.57
CA MET A 1 16.35 -12.26 -23.86
C MET A 1 17.31 -12.42 -22.69
N PRO A 2 18.64 -12.56 -22.86
CA PRO A 2 19.54 -12.72 -21.73
C PRO A 2 19.56 -11.45 -20.87
N LEU A 3 19.53 -11.61 -19.54
CA LEU A 3 19.73 -10.53 -18.58
C LEU A 3 21.08 -9.85 -18.83
N SER A 4 21.12 -8.51 -18.81
CA SER A 4 22.35 -7.76 -19.07
C SER A 4 23.45 -8.09 -18.04
N SER A 5 24.72 -8.05 -18.45
CA SER A 5 25.83 -8.24 -17.50
C SER A 5 25.85 -7.16 -16.41
N SER A 6 25.42 -5.93 -16.74
CA SER A 6 25.24 -4.86 -15.76
C SER A 6 24.19 -5.20 -14.70
N PHE A 7 23.04 -5.75 -15.10
CA PHE A 7 22.01 -6.20 -14.17
C PHE A 7 22.55 -7.31 -13.27
N GLN A 8 23.15 -8.35 -13.83
CA GLN A 8 23.69 -9.47 -13.07
C GLN A 8 24.73 -9.02 -12.03
N ASN A 9 25.62 -8.09 -12.41
CA ASN A 9 26.63 -7.54 -11.51
C ASN A 9 26.04 -6.71 -10.36
N ARG A 10 24.91 -6.02 -10.57
CA ARG A 10 24.20 -5.28 -9.52
C ARG A 10 23.41 -6.19 -8.59
N VAL A 11 22.71 -7.17 -9.15
CA VAL A 11 21.76 -8.01 -8.41
C VAL A 11 22.43 -9.12 -7.62
N LEU A 12 23.51 -9.73 -8.14
CA LEU A 12 24.14 -10.87 -7.46
C LEU A 12 24.63 -10.56 -6.04
N PRO A 13 25.26 -9.40 -5.74
CA PRO A 13 25.60 -9.03 -4.37
C PRO A 13 24.38 -8.96 -3.43
N ARG A 14 23.24 -8.42 -3.91
CA ARG A 14 22.00 -8.34 -3.14
C ARG A 14 21.46 -9.73 -2.80
N LEU A 15 21.41 -10.61 -3.81
CA LEU A 15 21.01 -12.00 -3.61
C LEU A 15 21.95 -12.77 -2.68
N LYS A 16 23.25 -12.47 -2.68
CA LYS A 16 24.21 -13.04 -1.71
C LYS A 16 23.92 -12.60 -0.29
N GLN A 17 23.49 -11.36 -0.08
CA GLN A 17 23.06 -10.87 1.22
C GLN A 17 21.77 -11.55 1.69
N LEU A 18 20.81 -11.76 0.79
CA LEU A 18 19.51 -12.37 1.11
C LEU A 18 19.58 -13.89 1.31
N TYR A 19 20.28 -14.60 0.42
CA TYR A 19 20.19 -16.07 0.29
C TYR A 19 21.53 -16.80 0.34
N GLY A 20 22.65 -16.09 0.53
CA GLY A 20 23.96 -16.70 0.70
C GLY A 20 24.35 -17.63 -0.46
N ALA A 21 24.40 -18.93 -0.18
CA ALA A 21 24.81 -19.96 -1.13
C ALA A 21 23.83 -20.12 -2.31
N ASP A 22 22.54 -19.81 -2.12
CA ASP A 22 21.52 -19.98 -3.16
C ASP A 22 21.41 -18.78 -4.12
N ALA A 23 22.27 -17.77 -3.94
CA ALA A 23 22.20 -16.51 -4.70
C ALA A 23 22.36 -16.71 -6.22
N GLU A 24 23.32 -17.53 -6.66
CA GLU A 24 23.55 -17.77 -8.09
C GLU A 24 22.41 -18.58 -8.72
N GLN A 25 21.88 -19.58 -8.01
CA GLN A 25 20.72 -20.33 -8.44
C GLN A 25 19.47 -19.44 -8.51
N THR A 26 19.30 -18.54 -7.54
CA THR A 26 18.19 -17.58 -7.51
C THR A 26 18.28 -16.60 -8.69
N LEU A 27 19.47 -16.07 -8.98
CA LEU A 27 19.68 -15.22 -10.16
C LEU A 27 19.33 -15.95 -11.47
N ALA A 28 19.73 -17.21 -11.61
CA ALA A 28 19.41 -18.01 -12.78
C ALA A 28 17.90 -18.19 -12.99
N ARG A 29 17.10 -18.19 -11.91
CA ARG A 29 15.64 -18.28 -11.96
C ARG A 29 14.94 -16.98 -12.36
N ILE A 30 15.64 -15.84 -12.35
CA ILE A 30 15.09 -14.56 -12.87
C ILE A 30 15.12 -14.56 -14.40
N ALA A 31 16.07 -15.25 -15.04
CA ALA A 31 16.19 -15.23 -16.51
C ALA A 31 14.95 -15.77 -17.25
N PRO A 32 14.29 -16.86 -16.83
CA PRO A 32 13.01 -17.29 -17.39
C PRO A 32 11.90 -16.24 -17.30
N LEU A 33 11.86 -15.45 -16.22
CA LEU A 33 10.89 -14.35 -16.09
C LEU A 33 11.16 -13.25 -17.13
N ALA A 34 12.43 -12.89 -17.34
CA ALA A 34 12.82 -11.93 -18.37
C ALA A 34 12.50 -12.40 -19.79
N GLU A 35 12.52 -13.72 -20.03
CA GLU A 35 12.06 -14.30 -21.30
C GLU A 35 10.53 -14.23 -21.43
N LYS A 36 9.80 -14.67 -20.39
CA LYS A 36 8.32 -14.61 -20.34
C LYS A 36 7.79 -13.20 -20.60
N TYR A 37 8.41 -12.19 -20.01
CA TYR A 37 7.98 -10.80 -20.08
C TYR A 37 8.80 -9.93 -21.05
N THR A 38 9.50 -10.53 -22.02
CA THR A 38 10.36 -9.78 -22.95
C THR A 38 9.62 -8.71 -23.76
N HIS A 39 8.30 -8.80 -23.89
CA HIS A 39 7.44 -7.86 -24.61
C HIS A 39 7.26 -6.52 -23.87
N LEU A 40 7.57 -6.47 -22.57
CA LEU A 40 7.55 -5.25 -21.76
C LEU A 40 8.72 -4.33 -22.05
N LYS A 41 9.82 -4.86 -22.61
CA LYS A 41 11.03 -4.10 -22.89
C LYS A 41 10.80 -3.16 -24.09
N ARG A 42 10.30 -1.97 -23.81
CA ARG A 42 10.09 -0.88 -24.77
C ARG A 42 11.11 0.23 -24.51
N PRO A 43 11.57 0.98 -25.53
CA PRO A 43 12.44 2.12 -25.30
C PRO A 43 11.69 3.18 -24.48
N THR A 44 12.18 3.50 -23.29
CA THR A 44 11.66 4.63 -22.50
C THR A 44 11.95 5.92 -23.25
N ARG A 45 10.90 6.59 -23.73
CA ARG A 45 10.98 7.88 -24.44
C ARG A 45 10.48 9.07 -23.61
N GLU A 46 9.84 8.82 -22.48
CA GLU A 46 9.22 9.85 -21.64
C GLU A 46 9.82 9.83 -20.22
N PRO A 47 9.82 10.98 -19.51
CA PRO A 47 10.15 11.01 -18.09
C PRO A 47 9.22 10.08 -17.30
N LEU A 48 9.64 9.69 -16.09
CA LEU A 48 8.80 8.85 -15.23
C LEU A 48 7.51 9.57 -14.82
N TRP A 49 7.61 10.87 -14.54
CA TRP A 49 6.52 11.78 -14.22
C TRP A 49 6.84 13.23 -14.60
N ASP A 50 5.83 14.10 -14.62
CA ASP A 50 5.98 15.57 -14.74
C ASP A 50 5.01 16.35 -13.82
N GLU A 51 5.06 17.69 -13.87
CA GLU A 51 4.28 18.56 -12.99
C GLU A 51 2.75 18.50 -13.17
N ARG A 52 2.27 17.79 -14.19
CA ARG A 52 0.84 17.63 -14.50
C ARG A 52 0.27 16.32 -13.97
N ASP A 53 1.12 15.43 -13.45
CA ASP A 53 0.67 14.13 -12.99
C ASP A 53 -0.17 14.26 -11.72
N THR A 54 -1.39 13.71 -11.77
CA THR A 54 -2.32 13.62 -10.64
C THR A 54 -2.96 12.25 -10.65
N ILE A 55 -3.08 11.65 -9.47
CA ILE A 55 -3.57 10.28 -9.29
C ILE A 55 -4.93 10.32 -8.57
N LEU A 56 -5.88 9.54 -9.06
CA LEU A 56 -7.09 9.18 -8.30
C LEU A 56 -6.89 7.84 -7.60
N ILE A 57 -7.17 7.76 -6.31
CA ILE A 57 -7.22 6.51 -5.54
C ILE A 57 -8.68 6.11 -5.37
N THR A 58 -9.04 4.91 -5.80
CA THR A 58 -10.43 4.43 -5.76
C THR A 58 -10.48 2.91 -5.64
N TYR A 59 -11.51 2.39 -4.97
CA TYR A 59 -11.90 1.01 -5.16
C TYR A 59 -12.45 0.83 -6.59
N GLY A 60 -12.26 -0.37 -7.15
CA GLY A 60 -12.74 -0.70 -8.51
C GLY A 60 -14.26 -0.78 -8.61
N ASP A 61 -14.95 -0.91 -7.47
CA ASP A 61 -16.38 -1.12 -7.34
C ASP A 61 -17.10 0.06 -6.65
N GLN A 62 -16.45 1.21 -6.61
CA GLN A 62 -16.94 2.43 -5.96
C GLN A 62 -18.23 2.97 -6.60
N ILE A 63 -18.35 2.80 -7.93
CA ILE A 63 -19.57 3.03 -8.69
C ILE A 63 -20.12 1.66 -9.11
N GLN A 64 -21.40 1.43 -8.80
CA GLN A 64 -22.09 0.18 -9.08
C GLN A 64 -23.06 0.37 -10.26
N PRO A 65 -23.28 -0.65 -11.11
CA PRO A 65 -24.29 -0.59 -12.15
C PRO A 65 -25.69 -0.45 -11.56
N ASP A 66 -26.53 0.38 -12.19
CA ASP A 66 -27.94 0.55 -11.81
C ASP A 66 -28.73 -0.77 -11.93
N ASP A 67 -28.39 -1.60 -12.92
CA ASP A 67 -28.95 -2.93 -13.13
C ASP A 67 -27.83 -3.99 -13.24
N PRO A 68 -27.48 -4.68 -12.15
CA PRO A 68 -26.48 -5.74 -12.15
C PRO A 68 -26.80 -6.91 -13.10
N SER A 69 -28.05 -7.05 -13.55
CA SER A 69 -28.45 -8.10 -14.49
C SER A 69 -28.10 -7.79 -15.96
N ALA A 70 -27.72 -6.53 -16.25
CA ALA A 70 -27.29 -6.11 -17.58
C ALA A 70 -25.90 -6.66 -17.99
N GLY A 71 -25.17 -7.29 -17.05
CA GLY A 71 -23.85 -7.87 -17.30
C GLY A 71 -22.71 -6.87 -17.34
N GLN A 72 -22.96 -5.61 -16.97
CA GLN A 72 -21.93 -4.59 -16.74
C GLN A 72 -21.25 -4.84 -15.40
N THR A 73 -19.92 -4.70 -15.37
CA THR A 73 -19.13 -4.85 -14.16
C THR A 73 -18.98 -3.51 -13.46
N ALA A 74 -18.69 -3.52 -12.15
CA ALA A 74 -18.51 -2.29 -11.39
C ALA A 74 -17.30 -1.48 -11.90
N LEU A 75 -16.23 -2.17 -12.33
CA LEU A 75 -15.06 -1.51 -12.90
C LEU A 75 -15.34 -0.84 -14.26
N HIS A 76 -16.21 -1.43 -15.08
CA HIS A 76 -16.69 -0.79 -16.31
C HIS A 76 -17.46 0.50 -15.99
N GLU A 77 -18.42 0.44 -15.07
CA GLU A 77 -19.20 1.61 -14.66
C GLU A 77 -18.35 2.71 -14.01
N GLN A 78 -17.35 2.32 -13.22
CA GLN A 78 -16.35 3.24 -12.71
C GLN A 78 -15.63 3.97 -13.85
N THR A 79 -15.20 3.24 -14.88
CA THR A 79 -14.52 3.81 -16.06
C THR A 79 -15.41 4.79 -16.81
N GLU A 80 -16.67 4.40 -17.06
CA GLU A 80 -17.64 5.26 -17.73
C GLU A 80 -17.99 6.50 -16.91
N PHE A 81 -18.07 6.39 -15.58
CA PHE A 81 -18.25 7.53 -14.69
C PHE A 81 -17.10 8.55 -14.85
N LEU A 82 -15.84 8.08 -14.86
CA LEU A 82 -14.67 8.96 -15.00
C LEU A 82 -14.66 9.67 -16.36
N LYS A 83 -14.94 8.93 -17.45
CA LYS A 83 -15.03 9.48 -18.82
C LYS A 83 -16.18 10.46 -18.99
N ALA A 84 -17.37 10.14 -18.46
CA ALA A 84 -18.54 11.00 -18.53
C ALA A 84 -18.30 12.37 -17.88
N HIS A 85 -17.47 12.40 -16.84
CA HIS A 85 -17.06 13.63 -16.15
C HIS A 85 -15.76 14.25 -16.71
N LYS A 86 -15.20 13.69 -17.79
CA LYS A 86 -13.98 14.16 -18.48
C LYS A 86 -12.75 14.21 -17.58
N LEU A 87 -12.65 13.28 -16.64
CA LEU A 87 -11.55 13.27 -15.69
C LEU A 87 -10.23 12.81 -16.30
N GLU A 88 -10.24 12.18 -17.49
CA GLU A 88 -9.05 11.89 -18.29
C GLU A 88 -8.28 13.14 -18.74
N GLY A 89 -8.92 14.31 -18.72
CA GLY A 89 -8.25 15.59 -18.95
C GLY A 89 -7.55 16.18 -17.72
N LEU A 90 -7.78 15.61 -16.53
CA LEU A 90 -7.32 16.15 -15.24
C LEU A 90 -6.47 15.15 -14.44
N LEU A 91 -6.79 13.86 -14.54
CA LEU A 91 -6.11 12.77 -13.89
C LEU A 91 -5.19 12.08 -14.89
N LYS A 92 -3.94 11.87 -14.49
CA LYS A 92 -2.98 11.10 -15.27
C LYS A 92 -3.20 9.61 -15.08
N ALA A 93 -3.47 9.20 -13.83
CA ALA A 93 -3.53 7.81 -13.44
C ALA A 93 -4.65 7.50 -12.46
N VAL A 94 -5.09 6.25 -12.47
CA VAL A 94 -6.05 5.70 -11.52
C VAL A 94 -5.37 4.56 -10.75
N HIS A 95 -5.32 4.71 -9.44
CA HIS A 95 -5.00 3.65 -8.50
C HIS A 95 -6.27 2.88 -8.16
N ILE A 96 -6.39 1.73 -8.80
CA ILE A 96 -7.41 0.74 -8.47
C ILE A 96 -6.87 0.00 -7.24
N LEU A 97 -7.47 0.28 -6.08
CA LEU A 97 -7.22 -0.47 -4.84
C LEU A 97 -7.45 -1.97 -5.05
N PRO A 98 -6.96 -2.87 -4.16
CA PRO A 98 -6.83 -4.28 -4.50
C PRO A 98 -8.14 -4.87 -5.05
N PHE A 99 -8.08 -5.31 -6.30
CA PHE A 99 -9.22 -5.79 -7.08
C PHE A 99 -9.16 -7.28 -7.39
N SER A 100 -8.14 -7.98 -6.86
CA SER A 100 -8.04 -9.43 -6.95
C SER A 100 -9.03 -10.11 -6.00
N PRO A 101 -9.42 -11.37 -6.25
CA PRO A 101 -10.24 -12.13 -5.30
C PRO A 101 -9.64 -12.10 -3.90
N TYR A 102 -10.45 -11.78 -2.90
CA TYR A 102 -10.01 -11.62 -1.51
C TYR A 102 -11.01 -12.23 -0.51
N SER A 103 -10.57 -12.47 0.72
CA SER A 103 -11.41 -13.04 1.80
C SER A 103 -11.77 -12.07 2.92
N SER A 104 -10.91 -11.09 3.16
CA SER A 104 -11.12 -10.05 4.18
C SER A 104 -10.25 -8.83 3.90
N ASP A 105 -10.30 -7.85 4.81
CA ASP A 105 -9.49 -6.63 4.76
C ASP A 105 -9.69 -5.83 3.45
N ASP A 106 -10.92 -5.82 2.91
CA ASP A 106 -11.33 -4.99 1.76
C ASP A 106 -10.34 -5.03 0.58
N GLY A 107 -9.97 -6.24 0.16
CA GLY A 107 -9.03 -6.49 -0.93
C GLY A 107 -7.61 -6.88 -0.47
N PHE A 108 -7.22 -6.56 0.76
CA PHE A 108 -5.84 -6.78 1.24
C PHE A 108 -5.55 -8.19 1.76
N SER A 109 -6.55 -9.07 1.85
CA SER A 109 -6.33 -10.51 2.06
C SER A 109 -6.51 -11.28 0.74
N VAL A 110 -5.48 -11.24 -0.11
CA VAL A 110 -5.53 -11.73 -1.49
C VAL A 110 -5.57 -13.27 -1.58
N ILE A 111 -6.57 -13.81 -2.28
CA ILE A 111 -6.73 -15.24 -2.58
C ILE A 111 -5.95 -15.63 -3.84
N ASP A 112 -6.07 -14.85 -4.91
CA ASP A 112 -5.39 -15.10 -6.19
C ASP A 112 -4.93 -13.80 -6.87
N TYR A 113 -3.61 -13.61 -6.91
CA TYR A 113 -2.96 -12.45 -7.53
C TYR A 113 -3.10 -12.36 -9.05
N ARG A 114 -3.57 -13.42 -9.73
CA ARG A 114 -3.57 -13.50 -11.20
C ARG A 114 -4.93 -13.24 -11.82
N GLU A 115 -5.96 -13.12 -10.99
CA GLU A 115 -7.35 -12.91 -11.37
C GLU A 115 -7.86 -11.54 -10.88
N VAL A 116 -8.91 -11.06 -11.53
CA VAL A 116 -9.74 -9.94 -11.06
C VAL A 116 -10.93 -10.54 -10.31
N ASP A 117 -11.32 -9.95 -9.18
CA ASP A 117 -12.50 -10.37 -8.43
C ASP A 117 -13.73 -10.23 -9.34
N PRO A 118 -14.52 -11.30 -9.53
CA PRO A 118 -15.67 -11.26 -10.43
C PRO A 118 -16.77 -10.29 -9.98
N ASN A 119 -16.79 -9.86 -8.72
CA ASN A 119 -17.70 -8.82 -8.23
C ASN A 119 -17.20 -7.40 -8.61
N VAL A 120 -15.91 -7.26 -8.92
CA VAL A 120 -15.31 -5.99 -9.36
C VAL A 120 -15.35 -5.91 -10.90
N GLY A 121 -14.80 -6.92 -11.58
CA GLY A 121 -14.81 -6.99 -13.05
C GLY A 121 -13.87 -8.03 -13.64
N THR A 122 -13.26 -7.68 -14.76
CA THR A 122 -12.37 -8.56 -15.55
C THR A 122 -11.09 -7.84 -15.97
N TRP A 123 -10.10 -8.60 -16.47
CA TRP A 123 -8.91 -8.00 -17.06
C TRP A 123 -9.21 -7.16 -18.32
N ASP A 124 -10.33 -7.45 -19.02
CA ASP A 124 -10.76 -6.64 -20.16
C ASP A 124 -11.25 -5.25 -19.69
N ASP A 125 -11.96 -5.20 -18.56
CA ASP A 125 -12.39 -3.92 -17.95
C ASP A 125 -11.18 -3.10 -17.45
N VAL A 126 -10.17 -3.77 -16.86
CA VAL A 126 -8.91 -3.13 -16.47
C VAL A 126 -8.19 -2.57 -17.70
N ALA A 127 -8.14 -3.33 -18.79
CA ALA A 127 -7.53 -2.88 -20.04
C ALA A 127 -8.28 -1.68 -20.64
N GLU A 128 -9.62 -1.68 -20.57
CA GLU A 128 -10.46 -0.56 -21.01
C GLU A 128 -10.14 0.73 -20.25
N MET A 129 -10.02 0.68 -18.92
CA MET A 129 -9.59 1.84 -18.12
C MET A 129 -8.19 2.31 -18.53
N GLY A 130 -7.29 1.35 -18.79
CA GLY A 130 -5.92 1.59 -19.25
C GLY A 130 -5.80 2.26 -20.62
N GLU A 131 -6.87 2.35 -21.41
CA GLU A 131 -6.88 3.12 -22.65
C GLU A 131 -6.93 4.65 -22.39
N SER A 132 -7.45 5.06 -21.23
CA SER A 132 -7.66 6.48 -20.87
C SER A 132 -6.73 6.97 -19.76
N PHE A 133 -6.28 6.08 -18.87
CA PHE A 133 -5.46 6.41 -17.71
C PHE A 133 -4.26 5.49 -17.58
N ASP A 134 -3.15 6.01 -17.04
CA ASP A 134 -2.12 5.13 -16.48
C ASP A 134 -2.69 4.40 -15.25
N LEU A 135 -2.30 3.14 -15.03
CA LEU A 135 -2.87 2.33 -13.95
C LEU A 135 -1.89 2.14 -12.79
N ILE A 136 -2.41 2.15 -11.57
CA ILE A 136 -1.67 1.78 -10.36
C ILE A 136 -2.34 0.59 -9.71
N PHE A 137 -1.57 -0.48 -9.44
CA PHE A 137 -2.05 -1.68 -8.76
C PHE A 137 -1.32 -1.88 -7.44
N ASP A 138 -2.03 -2.46 -6.48
CA ASP A 138 -1.45 -2.98 -5.24
C ASP A 138 -0.81 -4.35 -5.44
N LEU A 139 0.45 -4.47 -5.05
CA LEU A 139 1.12 -5.74 -4.82
C LEU A 139 1.15 -6.01 -3.32
N VAL A 140 0.18 -6.79 -2.83
CA VAL A 140 0.12 -7.29 -1.45
C VAL A 140 1.13 -8.41 -1.26
N LEU A 141 2.41 -8.06 -1.14
CA LEU A 141 3.48 -9.04 -1.12
C LEU A 141 3.80 -9.61 0.26
N ASN A 142 3.44 -8.94 1.36
CA ASN A 142 3.84 -9.40 2.69
C ASN A 142 3.12 -10.70 3.10
N HIS A 143 1.84 -10.83 2.72
CA HIS A 143 0.95 -11.88 3.19
C HIS A 143 -0.08 -12.22 2.10
N CYS A 144 -0.69 -13.39 2.20
CA CYS A 144 -1.85 -13.77 1.38
C CYS A 144 -2.98 -14.30 2.26
N SER A 145 -4.17 -14.43 1.68
CA SER A 145 -5.31 -15.05 2.34
C SER A 145 -5.02 -16.49 2.76
N GLN A 146 -5.56 -16.89 3.91
CA GLN A 146 -5.63 -18.30 4.31
C GLN A 146 -6.42 -19.15 3.31
N HIS A 147 -7.26 -18.54 2.47
CA HIS A 147 -8.02 -19.21 1.42
C HIS A 147 -7.24 -19.33 0.10
N SER A 148 -6.04 -18.75 0.00
CA SER A 148 -5.18 -18.88 -1.18
C SER A 148 -4.78 -20.33 -1.45
N GLN A 149 -4.65 -20.69 -2.72
CA GLN A 149 -4.20 -22.02 -3.12
C GLN A 149 -2.81 -22.33 -2.57
N TRP A 150 -1.93 -21.34 -2.46
CA TRP A 150 -0.61 -21.48 -1.84
C TRP A 150 -0.71 -21.98 -0.40
N PHE A 151 -1.60 -21.40 0.41
CA PHE A 151 -1.75 -21.82 1.80
C PHE A 151 -2.46 -23.17 1.94
N GLN A 152 -3.44 -23.46 1.07
CA GLN A 152 -4.05 -24.79 1.03
C GLN A 152 -3.03 -25.88 0.69
N ASP A 153 -2.11 -25.60 -0.24
CA ASP A 153 -1.05 -26.54 -0.60
C ASP A 153 0.04 -26.66 0.48
N TYR A 154 0.33 -25.59 1.22
CA TYR A 154 1.15 -25.65 2.44
C TYR A 154 0.54 -26.57 3.50
N LYS A 155 -0.76 -26.41 3.80
CA LYS A 155 -1.46 -27.28 4.76
C LYS A 155 -1.48 -28.75 4.32
N ALA A 156 -1.43 -29.00 3.01
CA ALA A 156 -1.34 -30.33 2.43
C ALA A 156 0.09 -30.89 2.30
N GLY A 157 1.12 -30.16 2.76
CA GLY A 157 2.53 -30.58 2.70
C GLY A 157 3.11 -30.65 1.29
N LYS A 158 2.58 -29.88 0.33
CA LYS A 158 3.04 -29.92 -1.06
C LYS A 158 4.20 -28.95 -1.29
N ALA A 159 5.33 -29.46 -1.78
CA ALA A 159 6.42 -28.62 -2.27
C ALA A 159 6.01 -27.90 -3.58
N PRO A 160 6.47 -26.65 -3.83
CA PRO A 160 7.37 -25.85 -2.98
C PRO A 160 6.66 -25.07 -1.87
N TYR A 161 5.33 -25.14 -1.76
CA TYR A 161 4.53 -24.30 -0.85
C TYR A 161 4.82 -24.52 0.63
N THR A 162 5.42 -25.66 1.01
CA THR A 162 5.98 -25.88 2.35
C THR A 162 6.99 -24.80 2.78
N ASN A 163 7.63 -24.13 1.82
CA ASN A 163 8.60 -23.08 2.06
C ASN A 163 7.99 -21.66 2.04
N TYR A 164 6.72 -21.51 1.66
CA TYR A 164 6.10 -20.20 1.40
C TYR A 164 5.71 -19.47 2.69
N PHE A 165 5.56 -20.20 3.79
CA PHE A 165 5.03 -19.67 5.03
C PHE A 165 6.00 -19.92 6.18
N ILE A 166 5.76 -19.20 7.28
CA ILE A 166 6.59 -19.23 8.47
C ILE A 166 5.78 -19.91 9.58
N ASP A 167 6.15 -21.13 9.95
CA ASP A 167 5.69 -21.73 11.21
C ASP A 167 6.74 -21.59 12.31
N VAL A 168 6.27 -21.31 13.52
CA VAL A 168 7.08 -21.02 14.71
C VAL A 168 6.56 -21.83 15.87
N ASP A 169 7.44 -22.37 16.72
CA ASP A 169 7.01 -22.99 17.98
C ASP A 169 6.27 -21.94 18.83
N PRO A 170 5.02 -22.19 19.31
CA PRO A 170 4.26 -21.24 20.11
C PRO A 170 4.95 -20.82 21.43
N ALA A 171 5.95 -21.58 21.89
CA ALA A 171 6.78 -21.21 23.05
C ALA A 171 7.91 -20.21 22.72
N THR A 172 8.11 -19.87 21.45
CA THR A 172 9.14 -18.93 21.00
C THR A 172 8.85 -17.51 21.49
N ASP A 173 9.88 -16.83 22.01
CA ASP A 173 9.77 -15.42 22.38
C ASP A 173 9.65 -14.52 21.14
N VAL A 174 8.48 -13.92 20.98
CA VAL A 174 8.13 -12.97 19.91
C VAL A 174 7.90 -11.55 20.44
N SER A 175 8.31 -11.27 21.68
CA SER A 175 8.03 -10.00 22.37
C SER A 175 8.64 -8.76 21.69
N GLN A 176 9.71 -8.94 20.91
CA GLN A 176 10.35 -7.85 20.17
C GLN A 176 9.64 -7.50 18.86
N VAL A 177 8.77 -8.36 18.34
CA VAL A 177 8.12 -8.16 17.04
C VAL A 177 7.17 -6.96 17.10
N THR A 178 7.33 -6.05 16.15
CA THR A 178 6.44 -4.90 16.00
C THR A 178 5.11 -5.36 15.40
N ARG A 179 4.01 -5.03 16.08
CA ARG A 179 2.66 -5.44 15.66
C ARG A 179 1.79 -4.21 15.39
N PRO A 180 1.18 -4.10 14.21
CA PRO A 180 0.27 -2.99 13.90
C PRO A 180 -1.05 -3.15 14.66
N ARG A 181 -1.49 -4.39 14.91
CA ARG A 181 -2.76 -4.70 15.58
C ARG A 181 -2.54 -5.44 16.91
N SER A 182 -3.51 -5.30 17.81
CA SER A 182 -3.53 -5.98 19.12
C SER A 182 -4.00 -7.45 19.04
N LEU A 183 -3.73 -8.15 17.94
CA LEU A 183 -4.16 -9.54 17.65
C LEU A 183 -2.99 -10.50 17.68
N PRO A 184 -3.09 -11.73 18.25
CA PRO A 184 -2.00 -12.71 18.35
C PRO A 184 -1.15 -12.83 17.08
N LEU A 185 0.18 -12.85 17.24
CA LEU A 185 1.10 -12.94 16.11
C LEU A 185 1.09 -14.32 15.44
N LEU A 186 0.83 -15.38 16.23
CA LEU A 186 0.86 -16.76 15.78
C LEU A 186 -0.56 -17.33 15.78
N THR A 187 -0.96 -17.89 14.66
CA THR A 187 -2.29 -18.51 14.47
C THR A 187 -2.15 -20.02 14.34
N PRO A 188 -2.85 -20.83 15.17
CA PRO A 188 -2.83 -22.28 15.05
C PRO A 188 -3.61 -22.74 13.82
N VAL A 189 -3.01 -23.62 13.02
CA VAL A 189 -3.60 -24.17 11.79
C VAL A 189 -3.37 -25.67 11.69
N GLU A 190 -4.42 -26.40 11.29
CA GLU A 190 -4.33 -27.85 11.08
C GLU A 190 -3.70 -28.15 9.72
N THR A 191 -2.64 -28.96 9.72
CA THR A 191 -1.95 -29.44 8.51
C THR A 191 -1.90 -30.96 8.48
N THR A 192 -1.51 -31.55 7.36
CA THR A 192 -1.28 -33.01 7.25
C THR A 192 -0.18 -33.52 8.18
N GLU A 193 0.67 -32.64 8.70
CA GLU A 193 1.76 -32.94 9.63
C GLU A 193 1.40 -32.63 11.10
N GLY A 194 0.14 -32.24 11.37
CA GLY A 194 -0.35 -31.81 12.67
C GLY A 194 -0.57 -30.29 12.77
N THR A 195 -0.91 -29.81 13.96
CA THR A 195 -1.11 -28.38 14.22
C THR A 195 0.21 -27.61 14.11
N LYS A 196 0.26 -26.62 13.22
CA LYS A 196 1.36 -25.65 13.11
C LYS A 196 0.90 -24.28 13.59
N HIS A 197 1.81 -23.42 14.03
CA HIS A 197 1.50 -22.04 14.42
C HIS A 197 2.16 -21.10 13.43
N VAL A 198 1.36 -20.53 12.53
CA VAL A 198 1.83 -19.72 11.40
C VAL A 198 1.87 -18.24 11.76
N TRP A 199 2.79 -17.51 11.14
CA TRP A 199 2.97 -16.08 11.34
C TRP A 199 1.85 -15.26 10.65
N THR A 200 1.16 -14.43 11.44
CA THR A 200 0.02 -13.61 11.02
C THR A 200 0.13 -12.22 11.62
N THR A 201 0.82 -11.30 10.92
CA THR A 201 1.14 -9.95 11.42
C THR A 201 -0.11 -9.09 11.61
N PHE A 202 -1.12 -9.27 10.74
CA PHE A 202 -2.29 -8.38 10.63
C PHE A 202 -3.58 -9.02 11.13
N SER A 203 -3.91 -10.24 10.69
CA SER A 203 -5.07 -11.01 11.13
C SER A 203 -4.86 -12.49 10.89
N ASP A 204 -5.70 -13.34 11.49
CA ASP A 204 -5.67 -14.79 11.30
C ASP A 204 -5.98 -15.24 9.86
N ASP A 205 -6.60 -14.36 9.06
CA ASP A 205 -6.86 -14.55 7.64
C ASP A 205 -5.68 -14.18 6.74
N GLN A 206 -4.73 -13.38 7.25
CA GLN A 206 -3.58 -12.85 6.49
C GLN A 206 -2.29 -13.58 6.91
N ILE A 207 -1.92 -14.60 6.14
CA ILE A 207 -0.77 -15.45 6.44
C ILE A 207 0.49 -14.84 5.79
N ASP A 208 1.48 -14.50 6.61
CA ASP A 208 2.73 -13.90 6.16
C ASP A 208 3.56 -14.86 5.29
N LEU A 209 4.09 -14.32 4.20
CA LEU A 209 4.96 -15.03 3.28
C LEU A 209 6.42 -15.00 3.73
N ASN A 210 7.12 -16.08 3.47
CA ASN A 210 8.50 -16.32 3.88
C ASN A 210 9.51 -15.84 2.82
N PHE A 211 9.79 -14.54 2.80
CA PHE A 211 10.77 -13.96 1.86
C PHE A 211 12.22 -14.44 2.10
N ALA A 212 12.51 -15.05 3.25
CA ALA A 212 13.79 -15.71 3.49
C ALA A 212 14.02 -16.93 2.59
N HIS A 213 12.97 -17.44 1.95
CA HIS A 213 13.07 -18.48 0.94
C HIS A 213 13.02 -17.90 -0.49
N PRO A 214 13.97 -18.22 -1.38
CA PRO A 214 14.03 -17.65 -2.72
C PRO A 214 12.84 -18.03 -3.62
N ASP A 215 12.11 -19.11 -3.30
CA ASP A 215 10.89 -19.48 -4.03
C ASP A 215 9.81 -18.39 -3.96
N VAL A 216 9.63 -17.78 -2.79
CA VAL A 216 8.63 -16.72 -2.58
C VAL A 216 9.01 -15.47 -3.35
N LEU A 217 10.29 -15.10 -3.34
CA LEU A 217 10.78 -13.97 -4.13
C LEU A 217 10.51 -14.18 -5.62
N ILE A 218 10.86 -15.35 -6.17
CA ILE A 218 10.68 -15.62 -7.60
C ILE A 218 9.20 -15.59 -7.99
N GLU A 219 8.32 -16.14 -7.14
CA GLU A 219 6.87 -16.10 -7.36
C GLU A 219 6.35 -14.66 -7.35
N MET A 220 6.79 -13.83 -6.40
CA MET A 220 6.37 -12.43 -6.31
C MET A 220 6.95 -11.54 -7.40
N LEU A 221 8.14 -11.85 -7.92
CA LEU A 221 8.66 -11.21 -9.13
C LEU A 221 7.83 -11.57 -10.37
N ASP A 222 7.30 -12.80 -10.45
CA ASP A 222 6.37 -13.18 -11.53
C ASP A 222 5.05 -12.40 -11.44
N VAL A 223 4.50 -12.23 -10.23
CA VAL A 223 3.30 -11.40 -10.01
C VAL A 223 3.56 -9.94 -10.37
N LEU A 224 4.67 -9.36 -9.86
CA LEU A 224 5.09 -7.98 -10.15
C LEU A 224 5.18 -7.69 -11.66
N LEU A 225 5.87 -8.57 -12.40
CA LEU A 225 5.99 -8.43 -13.86
C LEU A 225 4.68 -8.74 -14.57
N GLY A 226 3.85 -9.62 -14.03
CA GLY A 226 2.51 -9.92 -14.51
C GLY A 226 1.57 -8.71 -14.42
N TYR A 227 1.68 -7.89 -13.38
CA TYR A 227 0.95 -6.63 -13.25
C TYR A 227 1.43 -5.58 -14.25
N ALA A 228 2.75 -5.42 -14.41
CA ALA A 228 3.31 -4.55 -15.44
C ALA A 228 2.85 -4.97 -16.85
N ALA A 229 2.84 -6.28 -17.14
CA ALA A 229 2.34 -6.85 -18.40
C ALA A 229 0.86 -6.56 -18.67
N ARG A 230 0.08 -6.32 -17.61
CA ARG A 230 -1.35 -6.00 -17.67
C ARG A 230 -1.65 -4.50 -17.56
N GLY A 231 -0.63 -3.66 -17.75
CA GLY A 231 -0.81 -2.21 -17.88
C GLY A 231 -0.48 -1.39 -16.63
N ALA A 232 -0.01 -2.00 -15.54
CA ALA A 232 0.41 -1.24 -14.37
C ALA A 232 1.59 -0.32 -14.72
N ARG A 233 1.37 0.99 -14.66
CA ARG A 233 2.40 2.02 -14.75
C ARG A 233 3.10 2.21 -13.42
N ILE A 234 2.35 2.14 -12.32
CA ILE A 234 2.87 2.24 -10.95
C ILE A 234 2.44 0.98 -10.19
N ILE A 235 3.33 0.40 -9.39
CA ILE A 235 3.00 -0.73 -8.52
C ILE A 235 3.27 -0.31 -7.07
N ARG A 236 2.22 -0.33 -6.25
CA ARG A 236 2.29 -0.04 -4.81
C ARG A 236 2.67 -1.31 -4.05
N LEU A 237 3.74 -1.25 -3.28
CA LEU A 237 4.16 -2.33 -2.38
C LEU A 237 3.49 -2.16 -1.03
N ASP A 238 2.46 -2.96 -0.80
CA ASP A 238 1.68 -2.93 0.44
C ASP A 238 2.41 -3.61 1.60
N ALA A 239 2.29 -3.05 2.81
CA ALA A 239 2.87 -3.61 4.03
C ALA A 239 4.38 -3.95 3.92
N ILE A 240 5.10 -3.22 3.06
CA ILE A 240 6.48 -3.56 2.69
C ILE A 240 7.43 -3.59 3.89
N ALA A 241 7.16 -2.77 4.91
CA ALA A 241 7.94 -2.70 6.14
C ALA A 241 8.13 -4.05 6.85
N TYR A 242 7.14 -4.94 6.75
CA TYR A 242 7.06 -6.22 7.49
C TYR A 242 7.62 -7.41 6.72
N LEU A 243 8.15 -7.21 5.51
CA LEU A 243 8.46 -8.27 4.55
C LEU A 243 9.38 -9.37 5.13
N TRP A 244 10.46 -8.98 5.79
CA TRP A 244 11.47 -9.89 6.31
C TRP A 244 11.33 -10.13 7.81
N LYS A 245 11.43 -11.40 8.23
CA LYS A 245 11.26 -11.82 9.62
C LYS A 245 12.56 -12.38 10.17
N ARG A 246 13.01 -11.85 11.32
CA ARG A 246 14.16 -12.35 12.07
C ARG A 246 13.85 -12.33 13.56
N LEU A 247 13.66 -13.51 14.16
CA LEU A 247 13.43 -13.64 15.60
C LEU A 247 14.51 -12.91 16.41
N GLY A 248 14.11 -12.29 17.52
CA GLY A 248 14.97 -11.43 18.32
C GLY A 248 15.21 -10.03 17.74
N THR A 249 14.40 -9.60 16.76
CA THR A 249 14.38 -8.23 16.24
C THR A 249 12.95 -7.69 16.16
N SER A 250 12.80 -6.45 15.72
CA SER A 250 11.49 -5.83 15.49
C SER A 250 10.70 -6.41 14.31
N CYS A 251 11.35 -7.14 13.40
CA CYS A 251 10.75 -7.62 12.13
C CYS A 251 10.07 -6.51 11.31
N ILE A 252 10.57 -5.29 11.40
CA ILE A 252 10.09 -4.14 10.62
C ILE A 252 11.31 -3.36 10.11
N HIS A 253 11.28 -2.93 8.84
CA HIS A 253 12.36 -2.17 8.17
C HIS A 253 13.73 -2.86 8.20
N LEU A 254 13.77 -4.19 8.21
CA LEU A 254 15.03 -4.90 8.24
C LEU A 254 15.86 -4.62 6.96
N PRO A 255 17.21 -4.63 7.04
CA PRO A 255 18.06 -4.42 5.86
C PRO A 255 17.71 -5.34 4.68
N GLU A 256 17.30 -6.58 4.97
CA GLU A 256 16.85 -7.54 3.97
C GLU A 256 15.58 -7.08 3.23
N THR A 257 14.64 -6.41 3.92
CA THR A 257 13.48 -5.78 3.29
C THR A 257 13.90 -4.75 2.25
N HIS A 258 14.84 -3.86 2.60
CA HIS A 258 15.36 -2.87 1.66
C HIS A 258 16.05 -3.52 0.44
N GLU A 259 16.84 -4.57 0.65
CA GLU A 259 17.47 -5.27 -0.47
C GLU A 259 16.46 -5.95 -1.41
N VAL A 260 15.31 -6.41 -0.90
CA VAL A 260 14.22 -6.91 -1.76
C VAL A 260 13.60 -5.77 -2.59
N VAL A 261 13.37 -4.59 -2.01
CA VAL A 261 12.85 -3.42 -2.75
C VAL A 261 13.82 -3.00 -3.86
N LYS A 262 15.13 -2.91 -3.57
CA LYS A 262 16.17 -2.63 -4.57
C LYS A 262 16.18 -3.68 -5.68
N LEU A 263 16.03 -4.95 -5.31
CA LEU A 263 15.96 -6.03 -6.27
C LEU A 263 14.74 -5.92 -7.19
N MET A 264 13.56 -5.64 -6.64
CA MET A 264 12.34 -5.42 -7.44
C MET A 264 12.51 -4.23 -8.39
N ARG A 265 13.12 -3.14 -7.91
CA ARG A 265 13.48 -1.98 -8.73
C ARG A 265 14.43 -2.35 -9.88
N ASP A 266 15.53 -3.05 -9.59
CA ASP A 266 16.50 -3.52 -10.59
C ASP A 266 15.83 -4.42 -11.64
N VAL A 267 14.90 -5.28 -11.23
CA VAL A 267 14.15 -6.19 -12.12
C VAL A 267 13.21 -5.41 -13.04
N LEU A 268 12.47 -4.43 -12.52
CA LEU A 268 11.61 -3.56 -13.33
C LEU A 268 12.45 -2.76 -14.33
N ASP A 269 13.55 -2.14 -13.91
CA ASP A 269 14.42 -1.35 -14.79
C ASP A 269 15.01 -2.19 -15.95
N GLU A 270 15.26 -3.47 -15.76
CA GLU A 270 15.82 -4.37 -16.78
C GLU A 270 14.76 -4.99 -17.73
N ILE A 271 13.58 -5.34 -17.19
CA ILE A 271 12.55 -6.13 -17.89
C ILE A 271 11.36 -5.28 -18.33
N ALA A 272 10.92 -4.34 -17.48
CA ALA A 272 9.76 -3.47 -17.67
C ALA A 272 10.12 -1.99 -17.42
N PRO A 273 11.07 -1.43 -18.20
CA PRO A 273 11.57 -0.08 -17.96
C PRO A 273 10.44 0.96 -18.08
N GLY A 274 10.35 1.85 -17.10
CA GLY A 274 9.30 2.87 -17.00
C GLY A 274 8.18 2.54 -16.01
N THR A 275 8.15 1.32 -15.44
CA THR A 275 7.29 1.01 -14.29
C THR A 275 7.83 1.65 -13.02
N ILE A 276 6.98 2.38 -12.32
CA ILE A 276 7.29 3.08 -11.07
C ILE A 276 6.97 2.16 -9.89
N LEU A 277 7.83 2.21 -8.88
CA LEU A 277 7.67 1.45 -7.65
C LEU A 277 7.33 2.44 -6.53
N LEU A 278 6.15 2.25 -5.93
CA LEU A 278 5.64 3.05 -4.83
C LEU A 278 5.68 2.20 -3.55
N THR A 279 6.40 2.62 -2.51
CA THR A 279 6.33 1.94 -1.21
C THR A 279 5.33 2.62 -0.30
N GLU A 280 4.57 1.83 0.45
CA GLU A 280 3.71 2.33 1.51
C GLU A 280 4.22 1.93 2.89
N THR A 281 4.52 2.94 3.72
CA THR A 281 4.87 2.74 5.12
C THR A 281 4.32 3.88 6.00
N ASN A 282 3.23 3.62 6.72
CA ASN A 282 2.62 4.55 7.68
C ASN A 282 3.44 4.68 8.99
N VAL A 283 4.63 5.28 8.89
CA VAL A 283 5.63 5.41 9.97
C VAL A 283 6.17 6.85 10.04
N PRO A 284 6.96 7.22 11.07
CA PRO A 284 7.64 8.52 11.12
C PRO A 284 8.42 8.83 9.83
N HIS A 285 8.55 10.13 9.52
CA HIS A 285 9.02 10.60 8.23
C HIS A 285 10.36 9.99 7.78
N GLU A 286 11.36 9.95 8.67
CA GLU A 286 12.70 9.41 8.38
C GLU A 286 12.68 7.92 8.00
N GLU A 287 11.86 7.13 8.69
CA GLU A 287 11.70 5.70 8.41
C GLU A 287 11.05 5.50 7.03
N ASN A 288 10.05 6.30 6.69
CA ASN A 288 9.36 6.20 5.40
C ASN A 288 10.22 6.63 4.20
N VAL A 289 10.97 7.74 4.31
CA VAL A 289 11.84 8.20 3.20
C VAL A 289 13.11 7.36 3.04
N SER A 290 13.43 6.50 4.01
CA SER A 290 14.55 5.55 3.90
C SER A 290 14.40 4.60 2.72
N TYR A 291 13.18 4.34 2.25
CA TYR A 291 12.86 3.54 1.06
C TYR A 291 13.20 4.20 -0.28
N PHE A 292 13.77 5.42 -0.27
CA PHE A 292 14.47 5.92 -1.44
C PHE A 292 15.87 5.30 -1.60
N GLY A 293 16.44 4.72 -0.54
CA GLY A 293 17.80 4.20 -0.56
C GLY A 293 18.80 5.29 -0.96
N GLN A 294 19.64 5.00 -1.94
CA GLN A 294 20.52 6.00 -2.58
C GLN A 294 19.97 6.46 -3.94
N GLY A 295 18.64 6.44 -4.09
CA GLY A 295 17.94 6.56 -5.38
C GLY A 295 17.78 5.22 -6.12
N ASP A 296 18.09 4.10 -5.47
CA ASP A 296 18.11 2.74 -6.03
C ASP A 296 17.02 1.80 -5.47
N GLU A 297 16.11 2.32 -4.64
CA GLU A 297 14.95 1.61 -4.10
C GLU A 297 13.64 2.06 -4.79
N ALA A 298 12.64 2.48 -4.01
CA ALA A 298 11.39 2.98 -4.55
C ALA A 298 11.61 4.28 -5.33
N HIS A 299 10.80 4.45 -6.36
CA HIS A 299 10.71 5.70 -7.09
C HIS A 299 9.87 6.72 -6.31
N MET A 300 8.86 6.23 -5.58
CA MET A 300 7.89 7.05 -4.90
C MET A 300 7.59 6.51 -3.50
N VAL A 301 7.43 7.40 -2.52
CA VAL A 301 6.97 7.06 -1.16
C VAL A 301 5.80 7.96 -0.76
N TYR A 302 4.88 7.46 0.05
CA TYR A 302 3.78 8.27 0.58
C TYR A 302 4.27 9.37 1.52
N GLN A 303 3.61 10.52 1.54
CA GLN A 303 3.90 11.60 2.47
C GLN A 303 2.92 11.61 3.66
N PHE A 304 2.97 10.55 4.48
CA PHE A 304 1.99 10.29 5.55
C PHE A 304 1.83 11.39 6.60
N SER A 305 2.86 12.21 6.86
CA SER A 305 2.76 13.34 7.80
C SER A 305 1.85 14.47 7.27
N LEU A 306 1.65 14.59 5.95
CA LEU A 306 0.91 15.70 5.35
C LEU A 306 -0.54 15.77 5.82
N ALA A 307 -1.28 14.67 5.67
CA ALA A 307 -2.70 14.60 5.97
C ALA A 307 -3.06 15.06 7.41
N PRO A 308 -2.45 14.49 8.47
CA PRO A 308 -2.77 14.88 9.83
C PRO A 308 -2.22 16.26 10.22
N LEU A 309 -1.06 16.69 9.71
CA LEU A 309 -0.52 18.05 9.95
C LEU A 309 -1.42 19.13 9.34
N LEU A 310 -1.89 18.90 8.12
CA LEU A 310 -2.78 19.82 7.43
C LEU A 310 -4.16 19.88 8.11
N LEU A 311 -4.67 18.74 8.57
CA LEU A 311 -5.91 18.68 9.34
C LEU A 311 -5.77 19.51 10.63
N ASP A 312 -4.71 19.27 11.41
CA ASP A 312 -4.41 20.02 12.63
C ASP A 312 -4.29 21.53 12.37
N ALA A 313 -3.54 21.95 11.35
CA ALA A 313 -3.37 23.35 10.99
C ALA A 313 -4.71 24.04 10.67
N LEU A 314 -5.58 23.38 9.91
CA LEU A 314 -6.89 23.93 9.51
C LEU A 314 -7.90 23.95 10.67
N LEU A 315 -7.83 22.98 11.59
CA LEU A 315 -8.71 22.93 12.76
C LEU A 315 -8.31 23.92 13.85
N THR A 316 -7.01 24.19 14.00
CA THR A 316 -6.48 25.11 15.02
C THR A 316 -6.35 26.55 14.52
N GLY A 317 -6.32 26.75 13.20
CA GLY A 317 -5.99 28.05 12.59
C GLY A 317 -4.51 28.43 12.73
N ASP A 318 -3.64 27.47 13.06
CA ASP A 318 -2.21 27.65 13.26
C ASP A 318 -1.40 26.69 12.39
N GLY A 319 -0.87 27.20 11.27
CA GLY A 319 -0.05 26.45 10.33
C GLY A 319 1.44 26.33 10.71
N SER A 320 1.87 26.80 11.88
CA SER A 320 3.29 26.87 12.24
C SER A 320 4.02 25.52 12.16
N VAL A 321 3.40 24.44 12.65
CA VAL A 321 4.00 23.10 12.66
C VAL A 321 4.07 22.52 11.24
N LEU A 322 2.99 22.65 10.45
CA LEU A 322 2.97 22.25 9.05
C LEU A 322 4.06 22.98 8.25
N MET A 323 4.18 24.29 8.42
CA MET A 323 5.18 25.10 7.72
C MET A 323 6.60 24.78 8.14
N GLY A 324 6.83 24.48 9.43
CA GLY A 324 8.12 24.00 9.92
C GLY A 324 8.51 22.70 9.24
N TRP A 325 7.63 21.69 9.29
CA TRP A 325 7.87 20.40 8.64
C TRP A 325 8.08 20.52 7.12
N LEU A 326 7.27 21.34 6.41
CA LEU A 326 7.45 21.58 4.98
C LEU A 326 8.80 22.25 4.65
N SER A 327 9.27 23.15 5.52
CA SER A 327 10.55 23.85 5.34
C SER A 327 11.76 22.94 5.59
N ASP A 328 11.58 21.89 6.39
CA ASP A 328 12.61 20.91 6.72
C ASP A 328 12.69 19.76 5.71
N LEU A 329 11.76 19.68 4.74
CA LEU A 329 11.81 18.66 3.68
C LEU A 329 13.08 18.82 2.83
N PRO A 330 13.85 17.74 2.61
CA PRO A 330 15.06 17.81 1.82
C PRO A 330 14.75 17.93 0.32
N ASP A 331 15.76 18.24 -0.48
CA ASP A 331 15.70 17.96 -1.91
C ASP A 331 15.75 16.45 -2.16
N TRP A 332 14.80 15.94 -2.92
CA TRP A 332 14.71 14.51 -3.23
C TRP A 332 15.82 14.10 -4.21
N THR A 333 16.36 12.91 -4.03
CA THR A 333 17.35 12.31 -4.93
C THR A 333 16.78 12.26 -6.36
N PRO A 334 17.58 12.56 -7.41
CA PRO A 334 17.10 12.44 -8.79
C PRO A 334 16.51 11.06 -9.08
N GLY A 335 15.34 11.04 -9.71
CA GLY A 335 14.60 9.79 -9.98
C GLY A 335 13.75 9.31 -8.80
N THR A 336 13.59 10.12 -7.74
CA THR A 336 12.64 9.88 -6.66
C THR A 336 11.67 11.04 -6.46
N THR A 337 10.48 10.75 -5.94
CA THR A 337 9.44 11.75 -5.63
C THR A 337 8.55 11.30 -4.47
N VAL A 338 7.76 12.20 -3.90
CA VAL A 338 6.80 11.87 -2.85
C VAL A 338 5.38 11.86 -3.39
N PHE A 339 4.53 11.02 -2.80
CA PHE A 339 3.11 10.93 -3.09
C PHE A 339 2.32 11.69 -2.02
N ASN A 340 1.79 12.86 -2.40
CA ASN A 340 1.11 13.80 -1.51
C ASN A 340 -0.37 13.46 -1.48
N PHE A 341 -0.95 13.26 -0.30
CA PHE A 341 -2.36 12.89 -0.17
C PHE A 341 -2.93 13.42 1.14
N THR A 342 -4.25 13.60 1.19
CA THR A 342 -4.95 13.97 2.43
C THR A 342 -5.78 12.82 3.01
N SER A 343 -6.14 11.83 2.20
CA SER A 343 -6.99 10.70 2.59
C SER A 343 -6.66 9.48 1.76
N SER A 344 -6.92 8.31 2.33
CA SER A 344 -6.80 6.99 1.70
C SER A 344 -8.00 6.12 2.10
N HIS A 345 -7.95 4.83 1.72
CA HIS A 345 -8.87 3.81 2.23
C HIS A 345 -8.67 3.52 3.72
N ASP A 346 -7.44 3.65 4.23
CA ASP A 346 -7.16 3.62 5.66
C ASP A 346 -7.52 4.93 6.37
N GLY A 347 -7.66 4.86 7.69
CA GLY A 347 -7.79 6.03 8.54
C GLY A 347 -6.54 6.92 8.52
N ILE A 348 -6.69 8.17 8.98
CA ILE A 348 -5.55 9.11 9.02
C ILE A 348 -4.57 8.65 10.11
N GLY A 349 -3.42 8.11 9.68
CA GLY A 349 -2.38 7.63 10.57
C GLY A 349 -1.82 8.71 11.49
N VAL A 350 -1.59 8.36 12.77
CA VAL A 350 -1.04 9.32 13.76
C VAL A 350 0.41 9.06 14.14
N ARG A 351 0.96 7.89 13.78
CA ARG A 351 2.40 7.59 13.84
C ARG A 351 3.27 8.68 13.20
N PRO A 352 2.92 9.23 12.02
CA PRO A 352 3.73 10.22 11.34
C PRO A 352 3.79 11.58 12.06
N LEU A 353 3.03 11.77 13.15
CA LEU A 353 3.05 12.97 13.99
C LEU A 353 4.03 12.85 15.17
N GLU A 354 4.59 11.67 15.42
CA GLU A 354 5.54 11.46 16.51
C GLU A 354 6.76 12.37 16.35
N GLY A 355 7.08 13.14 17.39
CA GLY A 355 8.15 14.13 17.37
C GLY A 355 7.79 15.45 16.67
N LEU A 356 6.66 15.54 15.96
CA LEU A 356 6.22 16.76 15.28
C LEU A 356 5.20 17.55 16.10
N LEU A 357 4.25 16.87 16.75
CA LEU A 357 3.20 17.51 17.56
C LEU A 357 3.45 17.35 19.06
N ALA A 358 3.29 18.44 19.80
CA ALA A 358 3.26 18.41 21.25
C ALA A 358 2.05 17.59 21.75
N GLU A 359 2.22 16.83 22.83
CA GLU A 359 1.20 15.90 23.35
C GLU A 359 -0.17 16.56 23.59
N ALA A 360 -0.19 17.79 24.13
CA ALA A 360 -1.44 18.52 24.36
C ALA A 360 -2.16 18.88 23.05
N ARG A 361 -1.42 19.29 22.01
CA ARG A 361 -1.98 19.60 20.69
C ARG A 361 -2.49 18.32 20.01
N PHE A 362 -1.74 17.23 20.13
CA PHE A 362 -2.16 15.91 19.66
C PHE A 362 -3.45 15.43 20.34
N ALA A 363 -3.56 15.54 21.66
CA ALA A 363 -4.78 15.16 22.38
C ALA A 363 -5.99 15.99 21.94
N ASN A 364 -5.80 17.29 21.67
CA ASN A 364 -6.85 18.16 21.15
C ASN A 364 -7.30 17.75 19.73
N LEU A 365 -6.36 17.37 18.85
CA LEU A 365 -6.68 16.86 17.52
C LEU A 365 -7.53 15.58 17.60
N ILE A 366 -7.14 14.64 18.45
CA ILE A 366 -7.90 13.40 18.68
C ILE A 366 -9.32 13.69 19.20
N GLN A 367 -9.46 14.62 20.13
CA GLN A 367 -10.77 15.02 20.63
C GLN A 367 -11.60 15.71 19.55
N ALA A 368 -10.99 16.58 18.74
CA ALA A 368 -11.67 17.27 17.66
C ALA A 368 -12.22 16.31 16.58
N VAL A 369 -11.52 15.19 16.32
CA VAL A 369 -12.02 14.12 15.44
C VAL A 369 -13.24 13.41 16.06
N ARG A 370 -13.18 13.08 17.36
CA ARG A 370 -14.31 12.45 18.06
C ARG A 370 -15.55 13.33 18.08
N ASP A 371 -15.37 14.64 18.30
CA ASP A 371 -16.46 15.62 18.29
C ASP A 371 -17.12 15.78 16.91
N ARG A 372 -16.52 15.21 15.86
CA ARG A 372 -17.00 15.16 14.47
C ARG A 372 -17.43 13.76 14.04
N GLY A 373 -17.72 12.88 15.00
CA GLY A 373 -18.18 11.51 14.74
C GLY A 373 -17.08 10.54 14.27
N GLY A 374 -15.81 10.94 14.35
CA GLY A 374 -14.69 10.06 14.03
C GLY A 374 -14.35 9.09 15.17
N HIS A 375 -13.81 7.93 14.79
CA HIS A 375 -13.39 6.88 15.71
C HIS A 375 -11.86 6.77 15.74
N ILE A 376 -11.29 6.31 16.84
CA ILE A 376 -9.82 6.20 17.01
C ILE A 376 -9.45 4.75 17.18
N SER A 377 -8.73 4.17 16.20
CA SER A 377 -8.13 2.84 16.35
C SER A 377 -6.89 2.95 17.24
N THR A 378 -6.57 1.87 17.95
CA THR A 378 -5.42 1.84 18.86
C THR A 378 -4.54 0.63 18.62
N ARG A 379 -3.23 0.79 18.84
CA ARG A 379 -2.25 -0.28 18.86
C ARG A 379 -1.77 -0.55 20.29
N ARG A 380 -1.40 -1.80 20.57
CA ARG A 380 -0.76 -2.22 21.82
C ARG A 380 0.75 -1.96 21.75
N LYS A 381 1.28 -1.22 22.73
CA LYS A 381 2.72 -1.03 22.92
C LYS A 381 3.36 -2.23 23.62
N ALA A 382 4.69 -2.31 23.55
CA ALA A 382 5.47 -3.37 24.21
C ALA A 382 5.29 -3.40 25.73
N ASP A 383 4.98 -2.26 26.35
CA ASP A 383 4.69 -2.13 27.78
C ASP A 383 3.27 -2.56 28.18
N GLY A 384 2.46 -3.00 27.20
CA GLY A 384 1.08 -3.42 27.41
C GLY A 384 0.05 -2.28 27.40
N SER A 385 0.46 -1.02 27.22
CA SER A 385 -0.48 0.12 27.09
C SER A 385 -1.03 0.26 25.66
N ASP A 386 -2.21 0.85 25.51
CA ASP A 386 -2.77 1.19 24.20
C ASP A 386 -2.44 2.64 23.82
N SER A 387 -2.15 2.88 22.54
CA SER A 387 -1.96 4.22 21.99
C SER A 387 -2.74 4.41 20.69
N PRO A 388 -3.24 5.62 20.39
CA PRO A 388 -3.87 5.93 19.11
C PRO A 388 -3.00 5.52 17.93
N TYR A 389 -3.63 4.99 16.87
CA TYR A 389 -2.97 4.51 15.66
C TYR A 389 -3.51 5.21 14.40
N GLU A 390 -4.83 5.25 14.23
CA GLU A 390 -5.48 6.02 13.16
C GLU A 390 -6.71 6.78 13.65
N MET A 391 -6.97 7.89 12.98
CA MET A 391 -8.24 8.63 13.06
C MET A 391 -9.13 8.17 11.90
N ASN A 392 -10.15 7.38 12.21
CA ASN A 392 -11.11 6.86 11.26
C ASN A 392 -12.25 7.86 11.09
N ILE A 393 -12.13 8.68 10.05
CA ILE A 393 -13.04 9.75 9.68
C ILE A 393 -12.81 10.11 8.21
N THR A 394 -13.87 10.40 7.46
CA THR A 394 -13.71 10.96 6.11
C THR A 394 -13.04 12.33 6.19
N TYR A 395 -12.07 12.63 5.32
CA TYR A 395 -11.36 13.91 5.39
C TYR A 395 -12.28 15.12 5.21
N PHE A 396 -13.37 14.94 4.44
CA PHE A 396 -14.46 15.92 4.36
C PHE A 396 -15.06 16.17 5.75
N SER A 397 -15.62 15.15 6.41
CA SER A 397 -16.23 15.32 7.74
C SER A 397 -15.25 15.80 8.81
N ALA A 398 -13.96 15.44 8.71
CA ALA A 398 -12.92 15.90 9.63
C ALA A 398 -12.76 17.43 9.62
N LEU A 399 -13.08 18.08 8.50
CA LEU A 399 -13.01 19.53 8.32
C LEU A 399 -14.36 20.22 8.54
N SER A 400 -15.38 19.55 9.07
CA SER A 400 -16.68 20.16 9.42
C SER A 400 -16.60 21.03 10.69
N GLY A 401 -17.70 21.73 11.00
CA GLY A 401 -17.88 22.39 12.31
C GLY A 401 -18.00 21.36 13.45
N PRO A 402 -17.82 21.76 14.73
CA PRO A 402 -18.14 20.88 15.86
C PRO A 402 -19.58 20.35 15.76
N GLY A 403 -19.77 19.05 15.96
CA GLY A 403 -21.08 18.40 15.76
C GLY A 403 -21.40 17.98 14.32
N GLY A 404 -20.45 18.11 13.39
CA GLY A 404 -20.61 17.63 12.01
C GLY A 404 -21.38 18.58 11.09
N GLU A 405 -21.67 19.81 11.54
CA GLU A 405 -22.43 20.78 10.75
C GLU A 405 -21.64 21.24 9.52
N SER A 406 -22.30 21.16 8.36
CA SER A 406 -21.74 21.63 7.10
C SER A 406 -22.21 23.06 6.82
N ASP A 407 -21.26 23.98 6.74
CA ASP A 407 -21.46 25.37 6.38
C ASP A 407 -20.54 25.80 5.22
N GLU A 408 -20.63 27.06 4.81
CA GLU A 408 -19.75 27.58 3.76
C GLU A 408 -18.27 27.51 4.16
N PHE A 409 -17.96 27.67 5.44
CA PHE A 409 -16.59 27.59 5.95
C PHE A 409 -16.04 26.16 5.93
N HIS A 410 -16.88 25.15 6.10
CA HIS A 410 -16.53 23.74 5.93
C HIS A 410 -16.07 23.47 4.50
N LEU A 411 -16.87 23.84 3.50
CA LEU A 411 -16.50 23.67 2.09
C LEU A 411 -15.21 24.41 1.75
N ARG A 412 -15.05 25.65 2.22
CA ARG A 412 -13.82 26.43 2.01
C ARG A 412 -12.60 25.78 2.68
N ARG A 413 -12.73 25.26 3.91
CA ARG A 413 -11.66 24.53 4.60
C ARG A 413 -11.26 23.27 3.83
N PHE A 414 -12.25 22.48 3.41
CA PHE A 414 -12.03 21.27 2.62
C PHE A 414 -11.35 21.56 1.29
N LEU A 415 -11.86 22.51 0.50
CA LEU A 415 -11.22 22.88 -0.77
C LEU A 415 -9.82 23.45 -0.57
N THR A 416 -9.59 24.20 0.52
CA THR A 416 -8.25 24.71 0.87
C THR A 416 -7.29 23.55 1.16
N SER A 417 -7.73 22.51 1.87
CA SER A 417 -6.87 21.36 2.16
C SER A 417 -6.44 20.64 0.89
N GLN A 418 -7.39 20.43 -0.04
CA GLN A 418 -7.10 19.79 -1.33
C GLN A 418 -6.17 20.66 -2.18
N ALA A 419 -6.40 21.98 -2.22
CA ALA A 419 -5.57 22.91 -2.97
C ALA A 419 -4.11 22.96 -2.45
N VAL A 420 -3.91 22.91 -1.13
CA VAL A 420 -2.57 22.82 -0.55
C VAL A 420 -1.88 21.55 -1.00
N MET A 421 -2.53 20.38 -0.85
CA MET A 421 -1.95 19.09 -1.27
C MET A 421 -1.58 19.07 -2.77
N LEU A 422 -2.45 19.59 -3.63
CA LEU A 422 -2.24 19.67 -5.08
C LEU A 422 -1.07 20.60 -5.48
N ALA A 423 -0.73 21.58 -4.65
CA ALA A 423 0.32 22.57 -4.96
C ALA A 423 1.71 22.18 -4.44
N LEU A 424 1.82 21.13 -3.62
CA LEU A 424 3.09 20.68 -3.05
C LEU A 424 3.95 19.93 -4.07
N ARG A 425 5.28 20.08 -3.96
CA ARG A 425 6.24 19.30 -4.76
C ARG A 425 6.03 17.81 -4.49
N GLY A 426 5.76 17.05 -5.53
CA GLY A 426 5.43 15.63 -5.46
C GLY A 426 4.31 15.31 -6.44
N ILE A 427 3.81 14.08 -6.40
CA ILE A 427 2.64 13.67 -7.18
C ILE A 427 1.41 13.70 -6.24
N PRO A 428 0.37 14.49 -6.52
CA PRO A 428 -0.84 14.50 -5.72
C PRO A 428 -1.73 13.26 -5.96
N GLY A 429 -2.24 12.71 -4.86
CA GLY A 429 -3.20 11.62 -4.78
C GLY A 429 -4.52 12.09 -4.20
N ILE A 430 -5.57 12.08 -5.02
CA ILE A 430 -6.94 12.40 -4.61
C ILE A 430 -7.65 11.10 -4.33
N TYR A 431 -8.17 10.91 -3.12
CA TYR A 431 -9.04 9.76 -2.83
C TYR A 431 -10.46 10.02 -3.34
N PHE A 432 -11.14 8.99 -3.84
CA PHE A 432 -12.47 9.11 -4.43
C PHE A 432 -13.46 9.86 -3.54
N HIS A 433 -13.50 9.56 -2.24
CA HIS A 433 -14.39 10.26 -1.31
C HIS A 433 -14.03 11.75 -1.10
N CYS A 434 -12.79 12.16 -1.35
CA CYS A 434 -12.42 13.57 -1.44
C CYS A 434 -12.87 14.19 -2.77
N LEU A 435 -12.81 13.45 -3.88
CA LEU A 435 -13.27 13.93 -5.19
C LEU A 435 -14.77 14.29 -5.16
N VAL A 436 -15.58 13.47 -4.49
CA VAL A 436 -17.04 13.67 -4.41
C VAL A 436 -17.52 14.31 -3.08
N GLY A 437 -16.62 14.55 -2.13
CA GLY A 437 -16.95 15.17 -0.83
C GLY A 437 -17.89 14.34 0.04
N THR A 438 -17.68 13.02 0.12
CA THR A 438 -18.56 12.12 0.88
C THR A 438 -18.41 12.33 2.40
N PRO A 439 -19.51 12.43 3.18
CA PRO A 439 -19.47 12.46 4.64
C PRO A 439 -19.21 11.07 5.22
N ASN A 440 -19.08 10.97 6.56
CA ASN A 440 -18.95 9.69 7.25
C ASN A 440 -20.14 8.77 6.98
N HIS A 441 -19.85 7.47 6.82
CA HIS A 441 -20.87 6.43 6.69
C HIS A 441 -21.21 5.83 8.06
N GLU A 442 -21.89 6.60 8.93
CA GLU A 442 -22.19 6.16 10.30
C GLU A 442 -23.07 4.91 10.37
N ALA A 443 -24.00 4.74 9.42
CA ALA A 443 -24.83 3.54 9.32
C ALA A 443 -23.98 2.29 9.10
N GLY A 444 -23.00 2.34 8.18
CA GLY A 444 -22.06 1.24 7.95
C GLY A 444 -21.25 0.87 9.18
N VAL A 445 -20.83 1.85 10.00
CA VAL A 445 -20.14 1.57 11.27
C VAL A 445 -21.06 0.84 12.25
N GLN A 446 -22.33 1.24 12.34
CA GLN A 446 -23.32 0.58 13.21
C GLN A 446 -23.64 -0.85 12.76
N GLU A 447 -23.70 -1.09 11.45
CA GLU A 447 -24.00 -2.40 10.86
C GLU A 447 -22.83 -3.37 10.99
N THR A 448 -21.60 -2.90 10.71
CA THR A 448 -20.42 -3.76 10.63
C THR A 448 -19.64 -3.83 11.95
N GLY A 449 -19.81 -2.84 12.83
CA GLY A 449 -18.97 -2.64 14.01
C GLY A 449 -17.54 -2.20 13.67
N ARG A 450 -17.23 -1.92 12.40
CA ARG A 450 -15.91 -1.49 11.93
C ARG A 450 -15.93 0.02 11.69
N ALA A 451 -14.90 0.67 12.18
CA ALA A 451 -14.79 2.13 12.12
C ALA A 451 -14.23 2.67 10.80
N ARG A 452 -13.58 1.81 10.01
CA ARG A 452 -13.02 2.15 8.70
C ARG A 452 -13.98 1.71 7.61
#